data_AF-A0A972GLC9-F1
#
_entry.id   AF-A0A972GLC9-F1
#
_cell.length_a   1.000
_cell.length_b   1.000
_cell.length_c   1.000
_cell.angle_alpha   90.00
_cell.angle_beta   90.00
_cell.angle_gamma   90.00
#
_symmetry.space_group_name_H-M   'P 1'
#
loop_
_entity.id
_entity.type
_entity.pdbx_description
1 polymer ?
#
loop_
_entity_poly.entity_id
_entity_poly.type
_entity_poly.pdbx_seq_one_letter_code
_entity_poly.pdbx_strand_id
1 'polypeptide(L)'
;MNASKLLASLPVSVGYRASYRFEFPKVLLNIASLILFIVLIPLLWQLTWWLQGQSALNTLTISRFHDLFMFVLVLVVTPVLTIVCHELIHGSAFQLLGYKASYGICLGLGPYAAAFGQFQTRHHNT
;
A
#
# COMPACT_ATOMS: atom_id res chain seq x y z
N MET A 1 -13.84 21.05 21.96
CA MET A 1 -14.78 19.91 21.95
C MET A 1 -13.99 18.65 21.61
N ASN A 2 -13.98 17.64 22.47
CA ASN A 2 -13.09 16.48 22.32
C ASN A 2 -13.60 15.59 21.16
N ALA A 3 -12.72 15.13 20.27
CA ALA A 3 -13.10 14.40 19.04
C ALA A 3 -13.96 13.15 19.33
N SER A 4 -13.78 12.54 20.52
CA SER A 4 -14.59 11.43 21.00
C SER A 4 -16.08 11.77 21.19
N LYS A 5 -16.39 12.99 21.66
CA LYS A 5 -17.78 13.44 21.84
C LYS A 5 -18.46 13.75 20.51
N LEU A 6 -17.69 14.18 19.50
CA LEU A 6 -18.19 14.46 18.15
C LEU A 6 -18.57 13.16 17.42
N LEU A 7 -17.73 12.13 17.54
CA LEU A 7 -17.98 10.82 16.94
C LEU A 7 -19.16 10.09 17.59
N ALA A 8 -19.35 10.26 18.91
CA ALA A 8 -20.49 9.70 19.63
C ALA A 8 -21.84 10.33 19.25
N SER A 9 -21.84 11.55 18.71
CA SER A 9 -23.05 12.25 18.27
C SER A 9 -23.43 12.00 16.81
N LEU A 10 -22.61 11.27 16.05
CA LEU A 10 -22.94 10.95 14.66
C LEU A 10 -24.11 9.94 14.64
N PRO A 11 -25.13 10.16 13.81
CA PRO A 11 -26.25 9.24 13.71
C PRO A 11 -25.73 7.85 13.33
N VAL A 12 -26.00 6.86 14.19
CA VAL A 12 -25.78 5.45 13.86
C VAL A 12 -26.73 5.16 12.71
N SER A 13 -26.19 4.99 11.50
CA SER A 13 -27.01 4.66 10.34
C SER A 13 -27.70 3.32 10.60
N VAL A 14 -28.98 3.25 10.25
CA VAL A 14 -29.81 2.06 10.43
C VAL A 14 -29.10 0.87 9.76
N GLY A 15 -28.79 -0.16 10.54
CA GLY A 15 -28.05 -1.35 10.07
C GLY A 15 -26.56 -1.39 10.44
N TYR A 16 -26.00 -0.34 11.03
CA TYR A 16 -24.61 -0.29 11.48
C TYR A 16 -24.47 -0.46 12.99
N ARG A 17 -23.49 -1.26 13.43
CA ARG A 17 -23.15 -1.39 14.85
C ARG A 17 -22.32 -0.20 15.32
N ALA A 18 -22.37 0.08 16.62
CA ALA A 18 -21.47 1.03 17.26
C ALA A 18 -20.01 0.75 16.86
N SER A 19 -19.27 1.81 16.53
CA SER A 19 -17.86 1.72 16.15
C SER A 19 -17.07 0.99 17.24
N TYR A 20 -16.43 -0.13 16.88
CA TYR A 20 -15.52 -0.85 17.76
C TYR A 20 -14.08 -0.62 17.27
N ARG A 21 -13.14 -0.60 18.21
CA ARG A 21 -11.72 -0.46 17.88
C ARG A 21 -11.27 -1.75 17.19
N PHE A 22 -11.12 -1.70 15.87
CA PHE A 22 -10.53 -2.77 15.09
C PHE A 22 -9.02 -2.51 14.98
N GLU A 23 -8.22 -3.41 15.52
CA GLU A 23 -6.76 -3.37 15.37
C GLU A 23 -6.34 -4.53 14.48
N PHE A 24 -5.71 -4.20 13.36
CA PHE A 24 -5.04 -5.22 12.57
C PHE A 24 -3.91 -5.83 13.39
N PRO A 25 -3.66 -7.15 13.29
CA PRO A 25 -2.53 -7.79 13.95
C PRO A 25 -1.23 -7.32 13.26
N LYS A 26 -0.73 -6.14 13.67
CA LYS A 26 0.44 -5.47 13.06
C LYS A 26 1.66 -6.38 13.01
N VAL A 27 1.84 -7.19 14.05
CA VAL A 27 2.92 -8.18 14.13
C VAL A 27 2.79 -9.21 13.01
N LEU A 28 1.60 -9.76 12.81
CA LEU A 28 1.34 -10.74 11.75
C LEU A 28 1.57 -10.13 10.36
N LEU A 29 1.08 -8.90 10.15
CA LEU A 29 1.26 -8.20 8.89
C LEU A 29 2.75 -7.94 8.59
N ASN A 30 3.52 -7.51 9.59
CA ASN A 30 4.97 -7.32 9.46
C ASN A 30 5.71 -8.63 9.19
N ILE A 31 5.31 -9.73 9.85
CA ILE A 31 5.88 -11.05 9.59
C ILE A 31 5.58 -11.49 8.15
N ALA A 32 4.34 -11.34 7.70
CA ALA A 32 3.95 -11.68 6.33
C ALA A 32 4.74 -10.86 5.30
N SER A 33 4.89 -9.55 5.52
CA SER A 33 5.72 -8.67 4.69
C SER A 33 7.19 -9.08 4.68
N LEU A 34 7.75 -9.47 5.83
CA LEU A 34 9.12 -9.95 5.94
C LEU A 34 9.33 -11.26 5.16
N ILE A 35 8.39 -12.21 5.29
CA ILE A 35 8.42 -13.47 4.54
C ILE A 35 8.36 -13.16 3.04
N LEU A 36 7.42 -12.30 2.62
CA LEU A 36 7.29 -11.91 1.22
C LEU A 36 8.58 -11.27 0.70
N PHE A 37 9.22 -10.40 1.48
CA PHE A 37 10.51 -9.79 1.14
C PHE A 37 11.61 -10.83 0.96
N ILE A 38 11.76 -11.77 1.91
CA ILE A 38 12.75 -12.85 1.84
C ILE A 38 12.53 -13.73 0.60
N VAL A 39 11.28 -13.98 0.22
CA VAL A 39 10.93 -14.78 -0.97
C VAL A 39 11.16 -14.00 -2.27
N LEU A 40 10.84 -12.70 -2.29
CA LEU A 40 10.97 -11.87 -3.49
C LEU A 40 12.44 -11.62 -3.87
N ILE A 41 13.36 -11.50 -2.90
CA ILE A 41 14.79 -11.29 -3.19
C ILE A 41 15.35 -12.33 -4.17
N PRO A 42 15.31 -13.66 -3.90
CA PRO A 42 15.87 -14.65 -4.80
C PRO A 42 15.10 -14.76 -6.11
N LEU A 43 13.78 -14.55 -6.10
CA LEU A 43 12.98 -14.57 -7.33
C LEU A 43 13.34 -13.41 -8.26
N LEU A 44 13.46 -12.21 -7.71
CA LEU A 44 13.88 -11.03 -8.47
C LEU A 44 15.32 -11.19 -8.93
N TRP A 45 16.22 -11.68 -8.08
CA TRP A 45 17.60 -11.99 -8.48
C TRP A 45 17.64 -12.96 -9.66
N GLN A 46 16.89 -14.05 -9.58
CA GLN A 46 16.80 -15.06 -10.65
C GLN A 46 16.23 -14.48 -11.93
N LEU A 47 15.20 -13.62 -11.83
CA LEU A 47 14.63 -12.93 -12.98
C LEU A 47 15.66 -12.01 -13.65
N THR A 48 16.40 -11.22 -12.85
CA THR A 48 17.46 -10.35 -13.37
C THR A 48 18.55 -11.15 -14.05
N TRP A 49 18.97 -12.27 -13.45
CA TRP A 49 19.93 -13.19 -14.05
C TRP A 49 19.42 -13.75 -15.37
N TRP A 50 18.14 -14.11 -15.46
CA TRP A 50 17.56 -14.64 -16.70
C TRP A 50 17.48 -13.59 -17.81
N LEU A 51 17.19 -12.34 -17.47
CA LEU A 51 17.09 -11.23 -18.42
C LEU A 51 18.46 -10.70 -18.87
N GLN A 52 19.47 -10.71 -18.00
CA GLN A 52 20.75 -10.04 -18.25
C GLN A 52 21.95 -11.00 -18.33
N GLY A 53 21.79 -12.27 -17.97
CA GLY A 53 22.85 -13.28 -17.94
C GLY A 53 23.98 -12.94 -16.96
N GLN A 54 25.22 -13.36 -17.26
CA GLN A 54 26.43 -13.05 -16.47
C GLN A 54 26.67 -11.54 -16.30
N SER A 55 26.13 -10.70 -17.18
CA SER A 55 26.24 -9.23 -17.12
C SER A 55 25.56 -8.64 -15.88
N ALA A 56 24.63 -9.36 -15.25
CA ALA A 56 24.02 -8.96 -13.97
C ALA A 56 25.07 -8.75 -12.86
N LEU A 57 26.17 -9.52 -12.89
CA LEU A 57 27.29 -9.39 -11.93
C LEU A 57 28.12 -8.12 -12.19
N ASN A 58 28.28 -7.74 -13.46
CA ASN A 58 28.99 -6.52 -13.85
C ASN A 58 28.18 -5.23 -13.58
N THR A 59 26.87 -5.37 -13.39
CA THR A 59 25.94 -4.25 -13.14
C THR A 59 26.02 -3.71 -11.71
N LEU A 60 26.57 -4.49 -10.76
CA LEU A 60 26.85 -4.03 -9.39
C LEU A 60 28.04 -3.07 -9.29
N THR A 61 28.84 -2.96 -10.36
CA THR A 61 29.89 -1.95 -10.47
C THR A 61 29.26 -0.62 -10.87
N ILE A 62 28.77 0.13 -9.88
CA ILE A 62 28.41 1.55 -10.07
C ILE A 62 29.72 2.32 -10.29
N SER A 63 30.24 2.25 -11.50
CA SER A 63 31.55 2.81 -11.85
C SER A 63 31.44 4.20 -12.47
N ARG A 64 30.24 4.60 -12.92
CA ARG A 64 30.00 5.85 -13.63
C ARG A 64 28.83 6.63 -13.02
N PHE A 65 28.90 7.95 -13.12
CA PHE A 65 27.88 8.87 -12.61
C PHE A 65 26.47 8.58 -13.19
N HIS A 66 26.42 8.18 -14.46
CA HIS A 66 25.18 7.76 -15.13
C HIS A 66 24.52 6.54 -14.45
N ASP A 67 25.31 5.56 -14.01
CA ASP A 67 24.80 4.33 -13.39
C ASP A 67 24.26 4.63 -11.98
N LEU A 68 24.91 5.54 -11.25
CA LEU A 68 24.42 6.02 -9.95
C LEU A 68 23.11 6.79 -10.10
N PHE A 69 23.01 7.67 -11.10
CA PHE A 69 21.79 8.42 -11.37
C PHE A 69 20.62 7.49 -11.71
N MET A 70 20.83 6.52 -12.60
CA MET A 70 19.80 5.53 -12.95
C MET A 70 19.41 4.67 -11.75
N PHE A 71 20.37 4.26 -10.92
CA PHE A 71 20.09 3.51 -9.70
C PHE A 71 19.21 4.31 -8.73
N VAL A 72 19.56 5.57 -8.45
CA VAL A 72 18.77 6.46 -7.58
C VAL A 72 17.39 6.71 -8.19
N LEU A 73 17.30 6.92 -9.50
CA LEU A 73 16.03 7.11 -10.20
C LEU A 73 15.13 5.89 -10.01
N VAL A 74 15.63 4.67 -10.23
CA VAL A 74 14.88 3.44 -10.00
C VAL A 74 14.46 3.30 -8.54
N LEU A 75 15.37 3.60 -7.60
CA LEU A 75 15.13 3.53 -6.16
C LEU A 75 14.02 4.50 -5.70
N VAL A 76 13.85 5.64 -6.36
CA VAL A 76 12.82 6.63 -6.03
C VAL A 76 11.52 6.38 -6.79
N VAL A 77 11.60 6.10 -8.09
CA VAL A 77 10.44 5.92 -8.96
C VAL A 77 9.67 4.64 -8.61
N THR A 78 10.37 3.55 -8.30
CA THR A 78 9.73 2.25 -8.05
C THR A 78 8.83 2.27 -6.80
N PRO A 79 9.25 2.79 -5.63
CA PRO A 79 8.37 2.93 -4.49
C PRO A 79 7.18 3.84 -4.75
N VAL A 80 7.39 4.97 -5.46
CA VAL A 80 6.31 5.90 -5.81
C VAL A 80 5.27 5.21 -6.68
N LEU A 81 5.69 4.48 -7.73
CA LEU A 81 4.79 3.70 -8.57
C LEU A 81 4.07 2.61 -7.79
N THR A 82 4.79 1.91 -6.91
CA THR A 82 4.21 0.86 -6.07
C THR A 82 3.10 1.41 -5.17
N ILE A 83 3.34 2.56 -4.54
CA ILE A 83 2.37 3.27 -3.72
C ILE A 83 1.15 3.69 -4.55
N VAL A 84 1.36 4.29 -5.72
CA VAL A 84 0.27 4.70 -6.60
C VAL A 84 -0.58 3.49 -7.01
N CYS A 85 0.06 2.39 -7.43
CA CYS A 85 -0.62 1.16 -7.77
C CYS A 85 -1.39 0.58 -6.57
N HIS A 86 -0.81 0.61 -5.37
CA HIS A 86 -1.45 0.14 -4.15
C HIS A 86 -2.75 0.90 -3.88
N GLU A 87 -2.71 2.23 -3.90
CA GLU A 87 -3.92 3.03 -3.68
C GLU A 87 -4.94 2.84 -4.80
N LEU A 88 -4.50 2.73 -6.06
CA LEU A 88 -5.39 2.45 -7.20
C LEU A 88 -6.11 1.12 -7.06
N ILE A 89 -5.44 0.07 -6.59
CA ILE A 89 -6.06 -1.25 -6.32
C ILE A 89 -7.14 -1.12 -5.25
N HIS A 90 -6.87 -0.42 -4.14
CA HIS A 90 -7.87 -0.17 -3.09
C HIS A 90 -9.08 0.59 -3.63
N GLY A 91 -8.85 1.68 -4.37
CA GLY A 91 -9.94 2.45 -4.94
C GLY A 91 -10.72 1.68 -6.00
N SER A 92 -10.06 0.83 -6.79
CA SER A 92 -10.72 -0.07 -7.76
C SER A 92 -11.59 -1.11 -7.04
N ALA A 93 -11.10 -1.69 -5.95
CA ALA A 93 -11.88 -2.60 -5.11
C ALA A 93 -13.13 -1.91 -4.55
N PHE A 94 -13.00 -0.67 -4.06
CA PHE A 94 -14.16 0.12 -3.63
C PHE A 94 -15.18 0.35 -4.76
N GLN A 95 -14.71 0.70 -5.97
CA GLN A 95 -15.58 0.92 -7.12
C GLN A 95 -16.31 -0.35 -7.56
N LEU A 96 -15.63 -1.51 -7.56
CA LEU A 96 -16.24 -2.81 -7.86
C LEU A 96 -17.34 -3.18 -6.86
N LEU A 97 -17.21 -2.73 -5.61
CA LEU A 97 -18.20 -2.92 -4.55
C LEU A 97 -19.30 -1.84 -4.54
N GLY A 98 -19.31 -0.95 -5.54
CA GLY A 98 -20.32 0.09 -5.72
C GLY A 98 -20.08 1.39 -4.92
N TYR A 99 -18.90 1.56 -4.33
CA TYR A 99 -18.52 2.77 -3.59
C TYR A 99 -17.83 3.80 -4.48
N LYS A 100 -17.94 5.08 -4.12
CA LYS A 100 -17.14 6.16 -4.69
C LYS A 100 -15.81 6.26 -3.95
N ALA A 101 -14.72 5.89 -4.61
CA ALA A 101 -13.38 5.99 -4.07
C ALA A 101 -12.83 7.43 -4.21
N SER A 102 -12.26 7.95 -3.12
CA SER A 102 -11.49 9.19 -3.10
C SER A 102 -10.03 8.88 -2.79
N TYR A 103 -9.12 9.58 -3.48
CA TYR A 103 -7.68 9.42 -3.33
C TYR A 103 -7.06 10.68 -2.75
N GLY A 104 -6.02 10.55 -1.94
CA GLY A 104 -5.29 11.70 -1.41
C GLY A 104 -4.04 11.32 -0.65
N ILE A 105 -3.41 12.32 -0.03
CA ILE A 105 -2.25 12.16 0.85
C ILE A 105 -2.50 12.93 2.13
N CYS A 106 -2.27 12.29 3.28
CA CYS A 106 -2.40 12.91 4.59
C CYS A 106 -1.11 12.72 5.40
N LEU A 107 -0.56 13.82 5.93
CA LEU A 107 0.58 13.76 6.85
C LEU A 107 0.21 12.95 8.10
N GLY A 108 0.86 11.80 8.28
CA GLY A 108 0.62 10.86 9.39
C GLY A 108 -0.12 9.58 9.01
N LEU A 109 -0.85 9.56 7.89
CA LEU A 109 -1.49 8.37 7.32
C LEU A 109 -0.83 7.91 6.01
N GLY A 110 -0.17 8.83 5.32
CA GLY A 110 0.38 8.60 3.99
C GLY A 110 -0.66 8.78 2.89
N PRO A 111 -0.36 8.29 1.68
CA PRO A 111 -1.30 8.11 0.59
C PRO A 111 -2.49 7.25 1.04
N TYR A 112 -3.66 7.52 0.49
CA TYR A 112 -4.85 6.73 0.81
C TYR A 112 -5.82 6.67 -0.37
N ALA A 113 -6.58 5.58 -0.41
CA ALA A 113 -7.84 5.44 -1.11
C ALA A 113 -8.95 5.11 -0.08
N ALA A 114 -10.03 5.88 -0.08
CA ALA A 114 -11.11 5.74 0.90
C ALA A 114 -12.49 6.08 0.32
N ALA A 115 -13.53 5.41 0.81
CA ALA A 115 -14.93 5.71 0.49
C ALA A 115 -15.56 6.62 1.56
N PHE A 116 -15.16 7.90 1.61
CA PHE A 116 -15.64 8.82 2.65
C PHE A 116 -17.17 9.00 2.61
N GLY A 117 -17.76 9.11 3.81
CA GLY A 117 -19.20 9.31 3.97
C GLY A 117 -20.07 8.14 3.51
N GLN A 118 -19.47 7.00 3.18
CA GLN A 118 -20.16 5.82 2.69
C GLN A 118 -19.97 4.69 3.68
N PHE A 119 -21.09 4.21 4.22
CA PHE A 119 -21.06 3.09 5.14
C PHE A 119 -20.77 1.78 4.39
N GLN A 120 -19.73 1.05 4.82
CA GLN A 120 -19.28 -0.18 4.19
C GLN A 120 -19.87 -1.41 4.85
N THR A 121 -20.53 -2.29 4.08
CA THR A 121 -21.11 -3.50 4.66
C THR A 121 -20.00 -4.45 5.13
N ARG A 122 -20.25 -5.23 6.19
CA ARG A 122 -19.23 -6.09 6.79
C ARG A 122 -18.70 -7.17 5.83
N HIS A 123 -19.53 -7.60 4.87
CA HIS A 123 -19.15 -8.56 3.84
C HIS A 123 -18.16 -8.00 2.80
N HIS A 124 -17.99 -6.69 2.75
CA HIS A 124 -17.08 -6.00 1.84
C HIS A 124 -15.70 -5.72 2.48
N ASN A 125 -15.56 -5.99 3.79
CA ASN A 125 -14.37 -5.69 4.60
C ASN A 125 -13.73 -6.94 5.26
N THR A 126 -14.09 -8.14 4.79
CA THR A 126 -13.53 -9.45 5.22
C THR A 126 -12.63 -10.00 4.15
#